data_AF-A0A936GJQ5-F1
#
_entry.id   AF-A0A936GJQ5-F1
#
_cell.length_a   1.000
_cell.length_b   1.000
_cell.length_c   1.000
_cell.angle_alpha   90.00
_cell.angle_beta   90.00
_cell.angle_gamma   90.00
#
_symmetry.space_group_name_H-M   'P 1'
#
loop_
_entity.id
_entity.type
_entity.pdbx_description
1 polymer ?
#
loop_
_entity_poly.entity_id
_entity_poly.type
_entity_poly.pdbx_seq_one_letter_code
_entity_poly.pdbx_strand_id
1 'polypeptide(L)'
;MSFAPTSVPPTVEISSPVAGSQFNTSQIVPILATASSSTGTIASVKFYAGTTLLATDNSAPFSLDWSGMQVGSYDLIAIATDNAGITASDTVSIKIIAAPITISLKKGWNFIGYPYELSADVSIALASIWDYVLVVKDMDKFYYKSQPMYLNGLTQLSWGCGYLVSVNQNCELIWNVK
;
A
#
# COMPACT_ATOMS: atom_id res chain seq x y z
N MET A 1 -3.12 53.07 -24.56
CA MET A 1 -2.80 52.30 -23.33
C MET A 1 -3.13 50.85 -23.65
N SER A 2 -2.10 50.00 -23.78
CA SER A 2 -2.28 48.56 -24.00
C SER A 2 -2.41 47.91 -22.62
N PHE A 3 -3.56 47.29 -22.36
CA PHE A 3 -3.70 46.42 -21.19
C PHE A 3 -2.88 45.16 -21.48
N ALA A 4 -1.93 44.80 -20.61
CA ALA A 4 -1.29 43.50 -20.68
C ALA A 4 -2.38 42.41 -20.61
N PRO A 5 -2.31 41.34 -21.42
CA PRO A 5 -3.29 40.26 -21.32
C PRO A 5 -3.29 39.73 -19.88
N THR A 6 -4.47 39.65 -19.27
CA THR A 6 -4.64 39.09 -17.93
C THR A 6 -4.31 37.61 -17.98
N SER A 7 -3.18 37.21 -17.39
CA SER A 7 -2.79 35.81 -17.28
C SER A 7 -3.51 35.19 -16.08
N VAL A 8 -4.20 34.07 -16.34
CA VAL A 8 -4.96 33.32 -15.33
C VAL A 8 -4.12 32.11 -14.93
N PRO A 9 -4.01 31.78 -13.63
CA PRO A 9 -3.30 30.58 -13.18
C PRO A 9 -3.81 29.33 -13.90
N PRO A 10 -2.91 28.37 -14.21
CA PRO A 10 -3.35 27.10 -14.77
C PRO A 10 -4.22 26.33 -13.75
N THR A 11 -4.93 25.33 -14.21
CA THR A 11 -5.52 24.31 -13.35
C THR A 11 -4.65 23.07 -13.35
N VAL A 12 -4.62 22.35 -12.24
CA VAL A 12 -3.97 21.05 -12.09
C VAL A 12 -4.82 20.18 -11.17
N GLU A 13 -4.91 18.90 -11.48
CA GLU A 13 -5.62 17.90 -10.69
C GLU A 13 -4.89 16.56 -10.78
N ILE A 14 -4.62 15.94 -9.63
CA ILE A 14 -4.13 14.57 -9.53
C ILE A 14 -5.34 13.65 -9.67
N SER A 15 -5.45 13.01 -10.83
CA SER A 15 -6.54 12.07 -11.15
C SER A 15 -6.29 10.66 -10.61
N SER A 16 -5.04 10.31 -10.34
CA SER A 16 -4.64 9.09 -9.64
C SER A 16 -3.33 9.35 -8.89
N PRO A 17 -3.13 8.81 -7.68
CA PRO A 17 -4.11 8.05 -6.88
C PRO A 17 -5.23 8.94 -6.33
N VAL A 18 -6.31 8.33 -5.83
CA VAL A 18 -7.36 9.06 -5.08
C VAL A 18 -6.91 9.30 -3.64
N ALA A 19 -7.41 10.35 -3.01
CA ALA A 19 -7.11 10.66 -1.61
C ALA A 19 -7.47 9.49 -0.68
N GLY A 20 -6.54 9.16 0.23
CA GLY A 20 -6.66 8.04 1.15
C GLY A 20 -6.27 6.68 0.55
N SER A 21 -5.80 6.63 -0.71
CA SER A 21 -5.29 5.39 -1.30
C SER A 21 -4.15 4.81 -0.47
N GLN A 22 -4.11 3.48 -0.39
CA GLN A 22 -3.10 2.74 0.32
C GLN A 22 -2.33 1.84 -0.64
N PHE A 23 -1.01 1.95 -0.60
CA PHE A 23 -0.09 1.11 -1.37
C PHE A 23 0.91 0.46 -0.43
N ASN A 24 1.59 -0.57 -0.91
CA ASN A 24 2.68 -1.19 -0.16
C ASN A 24 4.05 -0.93 -0.80
N THR A 25 5.13 -1.11 -0.02
CA THR A 25 6.51 -0.83 -0.46
C THR A 25 7.00 -1.65 -1.66
N SER A 26 6.29 -2.70 -2.08
CA SER A 26 6.61 -3.50 -3.27
C SER A 26 5.83 -3.08 -4.52
N GLN A 27 4.88 -2.15 -4.38
CA GLN A 27 4.07 -1.65 -5.48
C GLN A 27 4.64 -0.38 -6.10
N ILE A 28 4.18 -0.10 -7.32
CA ILE A 28 4.38 1.16 -8.01
C ILE A 28 3.11 2.00 -7.80
N VAL A 29 3.27 3.30 -7.49
CA VAL A 29 2.17 4.26 -7.38
C VAL A 29 2.10 5.05 -8.69
N PRO A 30 1.07 4.83 -9.52
CA PRO A 30 0.85 5.64 -10.71
C PRO A 30 0.25 6.99 -10.32
N ILE A 31 1.05 8.04 -10.47
CA ILE A 31 0.64 9.43 -10.27
C ILE A 31 0.28 10.01 -11.63
N LEU A 32 -1.00 10.31 -11.84
CA LEU A 32 -1.53 10.87 -13.07
C LEU A 32 -2.06 12.26 -12.77
N ALA A 33 -1.63 13.26 -13.52
CA ALA A 33 -2.13 14.63 -13.39
C ALA A 33 -2.68 15.16 -14.71
N THR A 34 -3.78 15.89 -14.62
CA THR A 34 -4.31 16.72 -15.70
C THR A 34 -3.97 18.16 -15.39
N ALA A 35 -3.47 18.90 -16.37
CA ALA A 35 -3.20 20.32 -16.22
C ALA A 35 -3.63 21.07 -17.48
N SER A 36 -4.21 22.26 -17.31
CA SER A 36 -4.67 23.08 -18.42
C SER A 36 -4.53 24.57 -18.12
N SER A 37 -4.36 25.39 -19.16
CA SER A 37 -4.35 26.85 -19.02
C SER A 37 -5.34 27.44 -20.02
N SER A 38 -6.13 28.42 -19.58
CA SER A 38 -7.09 29.15 -20.41
C SER A 38 -6.46 30.32 -21.17
N THR A 39 -5.25 30.72 -20.79
CA THR A 39 -4.55 31.90 -21.34
C THR A 39 -3.17 31.58 -21.92
N GLY A 40 -2.75 30.31 -21.89
CA GLY A 40 -1.44 29.86 -22.37
C GLY A 40 -1.35 28.34 -22.51
N THR A 41 -0.13 27.80 -22.50
CA THR A 41 0.17 26.37 -22.50
C THR A 41 0.89 25.97 -21.21
N ILE A 42 0.73 24.72 -20.78
CA ILE A 42 1.49 24.16 -19.65
C ILE A 42 2.92 23.87 -20.12
N ALA A 43 3.90 24.40 -19.40
CA ALA A 43 5.32 24.19 -19.68
C ALA A 43 5.87 22.94 -18.96
N SER A 44 5.42 22.69 -17.74
CA SER A 44 5.82 21.49 -16.98
C SER A 44 4.89 21.21 -15.81
N VAL A 45 4.79 19.94 -15.41
CA VAL A 45 4.22 19.49 -14.14
C VAL A 45 5.31 18.84 -13.30
N LYS A 46 5.51 19.31 -12.07
CA LYS A 46 6.44 18.72 -11.10
C LYS A 46 5.67 17.88 -10.09
N PHE A 47 6.14 16.66 -9.86
CA PHE A 47 5.56 15.74 -8.90
C PHE A 47 6.46 15.65 -7.66
N TYR A 48 5.88 15.81 -6.48
CA TYR A 48 6.55 15.72 -5.19
C TYR A 48 5.88 14.68 -4.29
N ALA A 49 6.66 14.11 -3.38
CA ALA A 49 6.18 13.40 -2.20
C ALA A 49 6.63 14.18 -0.95
N GLY A 50 5.71 14.90 -0.32
CA GLY A 50 6.02 15.88 0.71
C GLY A 50 6.92 16.99 0.14
N THR A 51 8.13 17.10 0.65
CA THR A 51 9.12 18.09 0.19
C THR A 51 10.09 17.55 -0.88
N THR A 52 10.06 16.26 -1.17
CA THR A 52 11.00 15.61 -2.10
C THR A 52 10.46 15.66 -3.52
N LEU A 53 11.20 16.27 -4.44
CA LEU A 53 10.89 16.22 -5.87
C LEU A 53 11.11 14.79 -6.40
N LEU A 54 10.09 14.20 -7.00
CA LEU A 54 10.15 12.89 -7.61
C LEU A 54 10.52 12.98 -9.09
N ALA A 55 9.80 13.82 -9.85
CA ALA A 55 10.02 14.01 -11.27
C ALA A 55 9.46 15.36 -11.77
N THR A 56 9.92 15.77 -12.94
CA THR A 56 9.33 16.86 -13.73
C THR A 56 8.95 16.29 -15.08
N ASP A 57 7.68 16.43 -15.46
CA ASP A 57 7.16 16.01 -16.75
C ASP A 57 6.77 17.25 -17.57
N ASN A 58 7.28 17.34 -18.79
CA ASN A 58 7.12 18.51 -19.66
C ASN A 58 6.17 18.24 -20.82
N SER A 59 5.55 17.06 -20.89
CA SER A 59 4.68 16.66 -22.00
C SER A 59 3.42 15.96 -21.49
N ALA A 60 2.24 16.46 -21.88
CA ALA A 60 0.99 15.78 -21.60
C ALA A 60 0.88 14.47 -22.44
N PRO A 61 0.31 13.38 -21.89
CA PRO A 61 -0.30 13.25 -20.56
C PRO A 61 0.73 13.18 -19.43
N PHE A 62 0.52 13.99 -18.37
CA PHE A 62 1.48 14.08 -17.27
C PHE A 62 1.36 12.89 -16.34
N SER A 63 2.44 12.11 -16.21
CA SER A 63 2.43 10.88 -15.42
C SER A 63 3.77 10.53 -14.79
N LEU A 64 3.71 9.84 -13.65
CA LEU A 64 4.87 9.31 -12.96
C LEU A 64 4.55 7.96 -12.31
N ASP A 65 5.36 6.95 -12.61
CA ASP A 65 5.39 5.68 -11.90
C ASP A 65 6.36 5.78 -10.71
N TRP A 66 5.83 6.14 -9.55
CA TRP A 66 6.65 6.28 -8.34
C TRP A 66 6.91 4.91 -7.70
N SER A 67 8.16 4.64 -7.33
CA SER A 67 8.60 3.39 -6.68
C SER A 67 9.67 3.66 -5.61
N GLY A 68 10.03 2.64 -4.84
CA GLY A 68 11.10 2.74 -3.82
C GLY A 68 10.72 3.54 -2.58
N MET A 69 9.43 3.61 -2.26
CA MET A 69 8.90 4.37 -1.12
C MET A 69 9.16 3.63 0.20
N GLN A 70 9.25 4.41 1.27
CA GLN A 70 9.30 3.89 2.64
C GLN A 70 7.90 3.87 3.25
N VAL A 71 7.72 3.09 4.32
CA VAL A 71 6.46 3.07 5.07
C VAL A 71 6.21 4.45 5.67
N GLY A 72 5.01 4.99 5.47
CA GLY A 72 4.65 6.33 5.95
C GLY A 72 3.43 6.91 5.24
N SER A 73 3.02 8.09 5.69
CA SER A 73 2.02 8.90 4.99
C SER A 73 2.74 9.92 4.10
N TYR A 74 2.25 10.11 2.88
CA TYR A 74 2.81 11.06 1.93
C TYR A 74 1.72 11.95 1.34
N ASP A 75 2.00 13.24 1.27
CA ASP A 75 1.25 14.18 0.46
C ASP A 75 1.87 14.24 -0.93
N LEU A 76 1.19 13.68 -1.92
CA LEU A 76 1.59 13.80 -3.32
C LEU A 76 1.17 15.16 -3.82
N ILE A 77 2.12 15.94 -4.33
CA ILE A 77 1.87 17.30 -4.80
C ILE A 77 2.22 17.36 -6.28
N ALA A 78 1.28 17.81 -7.11
CA ALA A 78 1.51 18.10 -8.51
C ALA A 78 1.50 19.63 -8.69
N ILE A 79 2.59 20.20 -9.20
CA ILE A 79 2.71 21.64 -9.46
C ILE A 79 2.82 21.87 -10.96
N ALA A 80 1.76 22.38 -11.58
CA ALA A 80 1.78 22.79 -12.97
C ALA A 80 2.34 24.22 -13.09
N THR A 81 3.22 24.44 -14.05
CA THR A 81 3.77 25.76 -14.42
C THR A 81 3.42 26.04 -15.87
N ASP A 82 2.83 27.20 -16.15
CA ASP A 82 2.54 27.63 -17.52
C ASP A 82 3.75 28.34 -18.19
N ASN A 83 3.60 28.69 -19.46
CA ASN A 83 4.63 29.39 -20.23
C ASN A 83 4.90 30.84 -19.76
N ALA A 84 4.02 31.42 -18.94
CA ALA A 84 4.20 32.72 -18.31
C ALA A 84 4.87 32.62 -16.93
N GLY A 85 5.15 31.39 -16.46
CA GLY A 85 5.75 31.11 -15.16
C GLY A 85 4.75 31.11 -14.00
N ILE A 86 3.43 31.16 -14.28
CA ILE A 86 2.40 31.07 -13.26
C ILE A 86 2.18 29.60 -12.89
N THR A 87 2.05 29.36 -11.59
CA THR A 87 1.94 28.01 -11.03
C THR A 87 0.59 27.77 -10.37
N ALA A 88 0.12 26.53 -10.46
CA ALA A 88 -0.95 26.00 -9.63
C ALA A 88 -0.55 24.63 -9.08
N SER A 89 -1.15 24.23 -7.96
CA SER A 89 -0.83 22.96 -7.31
C SER A 89 -2.08 22.22 -6.87
N ASP A 90 -2.00 20.90 -6.91
CA ASP A 90 -2.97 20.00 -6.29
C ASP A 90 -2.24 19.03 -5.34
N THR A 91 -2.95 18.55 -4.32
CA THR A 91 -2.37 17.69 -3.28
C THR A 91 -3.29 16.55 -2.90
N VAL A 92 -2.74 15.34 -2.91
CA VAL A 92 -3.43 14.10 -2.55
C VAL A 92 -2.64 13.35 -1.49
N SER A 93 -3.24 13.11 -0.33
CA SER A 93 -2.63 12.31 0.73
C SER A 93 -2.84 10.81 0.49
N ILE A 94 -1.76 10.04 0.58
CA ILE A 94 -1.77 8.57 0.50
C ILE A 94 -0.99 7.93 1.66
N LYS A 95 -1.18 6.62 1.85
CA LYS A 95 -0.46 5.84 2.85
C LYS A 95 0.33 4.71 2.20
N ILE A 96 1.62 4.63 2.50
CA ILE A 96 2.49 3.51 2.17
C ILE A 96 2.62 2.61 3.39
N ILE A 97 2.26 1.33 3.23
CA ILE A 97 2.45 0.28 4.24
C ILE A 97 3.57 -0.68 3.84
N ALA A 98 4.06 -1.47 4.79
CA ALA A 98 4.99 -2.53 4.47
C ALA A 98 4.34 -3.56 3.54
N ALA A 99 5.11 -4.10 2.60
CA ALA A 99 4.67 -5.22 1.78
C ALA A 99 4.30 -6.42 2.67
N PRO A 100 3.19 -7.12 2.38
CA PRO A 100 2.84 -8.31 3.12
C PRO A 100 3.88 -9.41 2.88
N ILE A 101 4.12 -10.24 3.90
CA ILE A 101 4.98 -11.41 3.77
C ILE A 101 4.10 -12.60 3.36
N THR A 102 4.41 -13.23 2.23
CA THR A 102 3.66 -14.39 1.73
C THR A 102 4.47 -15.68 1.90
N ILE A 103 3.82 -16.72 2.41
CA ILE A 103 4.39 -18.07 2.55
C ILE A 103 3.50 -19.06 1.79
N SER A 104 4.06 -19.74 0.79
CA SER A 104 3.36 -20.81 0.08
C SER A 104 3.31 -22.08 0.93
N LEU A 105 2.10 -22.55 1.22
CA LEU A 105 1.84 -23.77 1.97
C LEU A 105 1.41 -24.89 1.02
N LYS A 106 1.85 -26.12 1.32
CA LYS A 106 1.40 -27.33 0.63
C LYS A 106 0.31 -28.03 1.43
N LYS A 107 -0.57 -28.77 0.75
CA LYS A 107 -1.51 -29.68 1.41
C LYS A 107 -0.78 -30.55 2.44
N GLY A 108 -1.35 -30.65 3.64
CA GLY A 108 -0.73 -31.33 4.78
C GLY A 108 0.02 -30.36 5.68
N TRP A 109 1.07 -30.86 6.36
CA TRP A 109 1.79 -30.13 7.40
C TRP A 109 2.83 -29.18 6.84
N ASN A 110 2.83 -27.94 7.34
CA ASN A 110 3.81 -26.90 7.05
C ASN A 110 4.32 -26.32 8.35
N PHE A 111 5.59 -25.98 8.41
CA PHE A 111 6.18 -25.27 9.55
C PHE A 111 6.24 -23.78 9.23
N ILE A 112 5.60 -22.96 10.05
CA ILE A 112 5.54 -21.50 9.90
C ILE A 112 6.02 -20.83 11.18
N GLY A 113 6.64 -19.66 11.04
CA GLY A 113 6.88 -18.74 12.16
C GLY A 113 5.80 -17.66 12.22
N TYR A 114 5.55 -17.12 13.41
CA TYR A 114 4.69 -15.95 13.58
C TYR A 114 5.53 -14.67 13.70
N PRO A 115 5.43 -13.72 12.75
CA PRO A 115 6.38 -12.61 12.65
C PRO A 115 6.02 -11.38 13.51
N TYR A 116 4.84 -11.34 14.16
CA TYR A 116 4.41 -10.14 14.90
C TYR A 116 4.73 -10.23 16.38
N GLU A 117 5.20 -9.12 16.95
CA GLU A 117 5.54 -8.99 18.38
C GLU A 117 4.33 -9.20 19.30
N LEU A 118 3.15 -8.72 18.89
CA LEU A 118 1.90 -8.90 19.61
C LEU A 118 1.27 -10.25 19.26
N SER A 119 0.91 -11.03 20.28
CA SER A 119 0.17 -12.27 20.07
C SER A 119 -1.21 -12.01 19.45
N ALA A 120 -1.69 -12.98 18.69
CA ALA A 120 -3.04 -12.94 18.13
C ALA A 120 -3.69 -14.32 18.20
N ASP A 121 -5.01 -14.35 18.32
CA ASP A 121 -5.77 -15.59 18.26
C ASP A 121 -5.49 -16.34 16.96
N VAL A 122 -5.45 -17.67 17.02
CA VAL A 122 -5.09 -18.53 15.87
C VAL A 122 -5.94 -18.21 14.63
N SER A 123 -7.24 -17.95 14.83
CA SER A 123 -8.17 -17.60 13.74
C SER A 123 -7.91 -16.24 13.12
N ILE A 124 -7.45 -15.28 13.91
CA ILE A 124 -7.10 -13.93 13.45
C ILE A 124 -5.75 -13.97 12.74
N ALA A 125 -4.77 -14.65 13.33
CA ALA A 125 -3.43 -14.77 12.78
C ALA A 125 -3.44 -15.47 11.41
N LEU A 126 -4.19 -16.56 11.28
CA LEU A 126 -4.27 -17.34 10.04
C LEU A 126 -5.48 -16.99 9.17
N ALA A 127 -6.03 -15.78 9.32
CA ALA A 127 -7.24 -15.35 8.62
C ALA A 127 -7.18 -15.55 7.10
N SER A 128 -6.01 -15.32 6.46
CA SER A 128 -5.85 -15.43 5.00
C SER A 128 -5.99 -16.85 4.46
N ILE A 129 -5.78 -17.87 5.30
CA ILE A 129 -5.88 -19.29 4.93
C ILE A 129 -6.93 -20.01 5.77
N TRP A 130 -7.74 -19.28 6.53
CA TRP A 130 -8.53 -19.84 7.62
C TRP A 130 -9.41 -20.99 7.16
N ASP A 131 -10.02 -20.87 5.98
CA ASP A 131 -10.88 -21.89 5.37
C ASP A 131 -10.18 -23.22 5.07
N TYR A 132 -8.85 -23.20 4.97
CA TYR A 132 -8.04 -24.37 4.63
C TYR A 132 -7.37 -25.01 5.85
N VAL A 133 -7.29 -24.29 6.97
CA VAL A 133 -6.67 -24.77 8.22
C VAL A 133 -7.49 -25.93 8.81
N LEU A 134 -6.81 -27.02 9.12
CA LEU A 134 -7.37 -28.17 9.84
C LEU A 134 -6.90 -28.19 11.29
N VAL A 135 -5.58 -28.10 11.48
CA VAL A 135 -4.93 -28.21 12.79
C VAL A 135 -3.76 -27.23 12.86
N VAL A 136 -3.59 -26.60 14.01
CA VAL A 136 -2.40 -25.82 14.37
C VAL A 136 -1.84 -26.38 15.66
N LYS A 137 -0.52 -26.50 15.76
CA LYS A 137 0.11 -26.94 17.00
C LYS A 137 1.47 -26.30 17.20
N ASP A 138 1.86 -26.15 18.46
CA ASP A 138 3.25 -25.93 18.85
C ASP A 138 3.84 -27.27 19.34
N MET A 139 4.82 -27.24 20.24
CA MET A 139 5.44 -28.44 20.82
C MET A 139 4.60 -29.08 21.92
N ASP A 140 3.67 -28.36 22.54
CA ASP A 140 2.96 -28.76 23.76
C ASP A 140 1.43 -28.76 23.61
N LYS A 141 0.90 -27.94 22.71
CA LYS A 141 -0.52 -27.57 22.60
C LYS A 141 -1.01 -27.70 21.17
N PHE A 142 -2.31 -27.96 21.05
CA PHE A 142 -3.01 -28.14 19.78
C PHE A 142 -4.22 -27.21 19.69
N TYR A 143 -4.55 -26.87 18.45
CA TYR A 143 -5.78 -26.25 18.01
C TYR A 143 -6.35 -27.06 16.86
N TYR A 144 -7.46 -27.75 17.09
CA TYR A 144 -8.23 -28.44 16.07
C TYR A 144 -9.43 -27.57 15.67
N LYS A 145 -9.49 -27.14 14.41
CA LYS A 145 -10.58 -26.26 13.92
C LYS A 145 -11.95 -26.95 14.01
N SER A 146 -11.99 -28.28 13.90
CA SER A 146 -13.22 -29.07 14.02
C SER A 146 -13.71 -29.24 15.46
N GLN A 147 -12.91 -28.87 16.46
CA GLN A 147 -13.26 -29.03 17.87
C GLN A 147 -13.78 -27.72 18.48
N PRO A 148 -14.67 -27.82 19.49
CA PRO A 148 -15.05 -26.66 20.28
C PRO A 148 -13.84 -25.96 20.90
N MET A 149 -13.88 -24.62 20.96
CA MET A 149 -12.74 -23.81 21.41
C MET A 149 -12.21 -24.18 22.80
N TYR A 150 -13.07 -24.66 23.71
CA TYR A 150 -12.68 -25.04 25.07
C TYR A 150 -11.89 -26.36 25.16
N LEU A 151 -11.80 -27.14 24.08
CA LEU A 151 -10.93 -28.31 24.00
C LEU A 151 -9.55 -27.99 23.40
N ASN A 152 -9.36 -26.78 22.89
CA ASN A 152 -8.11 -26.36 22.28
C ASN A 152 -7.18 -25.72 23.32
N GLY A 153 -5.96 -26.25 23.42
CA GLY A 153 -4.93 -25.74 24.33
C GLY A 153 -4.15 -24.57 23.73
N LEU A 154 -4.02 -24.51 22.41
CA LEU A 154 -3.35 -23.43 21.69
C LEU A 154 -4.39 -22.41 21.22
N THR A 155 -4.47 -21.25 21.86
CA THR A 155 -5.46 -20.22 21.49
C THR A 155 -4.85 -19.07 20.69
N GLN A 156 -3.55 -18.82 20.84
CA GLN A 156 -2.86 -17.69 20.25
C GLN A 156 -1.52 -18.09 19.62
N LEU A 157 -1.13 -17.38 18.56
CA LEU A 157 0.23 -17.39 18.04
C LEU A 157 1.02 -16.24 18.67
N SER A 158 2.28 -16.48 19.01
CA SER A 158 3.16 -15.55 19.71
C SER A 158 4.46 -15.34 18.95
N TRP A 159 5.04 -14.15 19.09
CA TRP A 159 6.29 -13.77 18.44
C TRP A 159 7.42 -14.75 18.75
N GLY A 160 8.24 -15.05 17.74
CA GLY A 160 9.40 -15.92 17.88
C GLY A 160 9.07 -17.40 18.04
N CYS A 161 7.79 -17.78 18.06
CA CYS A 161 7.36 -19.17 18.10
C CYS A 161 7.14 -19.75 16.70
N GLY A 162 7.50 -21.03 16.55
CA GLY A 162 7.22 -21.84 15.36
C GLY A 162 5.99 -22.72 15.58
N TYR A 163 5.18 -22.85 14.54
CA TYR A 163 3.92 -23.61 14.55
C TYR A 163 3.87 -24.59 13.39
N LEU A 164 3.35 -25.77 13.63
CA LEU A 164 2.95 -26.70 12.59
C LEU A 164 1.48 -26.45 12.24
N VAL A 165 1.22 -26.14 10.98
CA VAL A 165 -0.12 -25.90 10.44
C VAL A 165 -0.41 -26.95 9.39
N SER A 166 -1.49 -27.71 9.60
CA SER A 166 -2.02 -28.63 8.61
C SER A 166 -3.11 -27.94 7.80
N VAL A 167 -2.97 -27.94 6.47
CA VAL A 167 -3.97 -27.40 5.54
C VAL A 167 -4.53 -28.48 4.62
N ASN A 168 -5.78 -28.34 4.18
CA ASN A 168 -6.46 -29.33 3.33
C ASN A 168 -6.11 -29.23 1.82
N GLN A 169 -5.45 -28.14 1.40
CA GLN A 169 -4.97 -27.91 0.03
C GLN A 169 -3.77 -26.95 0.00
N ASN A 170 -3.14 -26.79 -1.18
CA ASN A 170 -2.12 -25.77 -1.37
C ASN A 170 -2.75 -24.38 -1.24
N CYS A 171 -2.10 -23.47 -0.53
CA CYS A 171 -2.59 -22.10 -0.31
C CYS A 171 -1.44 -21.15 0.00
N GLU A 172 -1.74 -19.85 0.10
CA GLU A 172 -0.76 -18.81 0.43
C GLU A 172 -1.16 -18.11 1.74
N LEU A 173 -0.29 -18.23 2.74
CA LEU A 173 -0.42 -17.50 3.99
C LEU A 173 0.14 -16.10 3.80
N ILE A 174 -0.69 -15.10 4.08
CA ILE A 174 -0.36 -13.69 3.92
C ILE A 174 -0.31 -13.05 5.31
N TRP A 175 0.88 -12.64 5.70
CA TRP A 175 1.12 -11.83 6.87
C TRP A 175 0.98 -10.34 6.48
N ASN A 176 -0.18 -9.76 6.77
CA ASN A 176 -0.40 -8.31 6.66
C ASN A 176 0.39 -7.56 7.74
N VAL A 177 1.56 -7.02 7.38
CA VAL A 177 2.39 -6.22 8.29
C VAL A 177 1.57 -5.02 8.76
N LYS A 178 1.24 -4.98 10.06
CA LYS A 178 0.45 -3.92 10.69
C LYS A 178 1.31 -2.72 11.04
#